data_AF-A0A0F3INY6-F1
#
_entry.id   AF-A0A0F3INY6-F1
#
_cell.length_a   1.000
_cell.length_b   1.000
_cell.length_c   1.000
_cell.angle_alpha   90.00
_cell.angle_beta   90.00
_cell.angle_gamma   90.00
#
_symmetry.space_group_name_H-M   'P 1'
#
loop_
_entity.id
_entity.type
_entity.pdbx_description
1 polymer ?
#
loop_
_entity_poly.entity_id
_entity_poly.type
_entity_poly.pdbx_seq_one_letter_code
_entity_poly.pdbx_strand_id
1 'polypeptide(L)'
;DGDNQFAGLSGVWKDTIFVKTNLNPGQLTNPPKDYYRIVVRTRYQRYIGEFVLHCHILDHEDQGMMQNVTIGIPDGKGGLSHGHH
;
A
#
# COMPACT_ATOMS: atom_id res chain seq x y z
N ASP A 1 -11.65 14.31 -13.84
CA ASP A 1 -11.48 13.37 -14.98
C ASP A 1 -12.69 12.45 -15.22
N GLY A 2 -13.68 12.32 -14.30
CA GLY A 2 -14.88 11.51 -14.59
C GLY A 2 -14.59 10.01 -14.67
N ASP A 3 -13.47 9.60 -14.07
CA ASP A 3 -12.95 8.25 -14.08
C ASP A 3 -13.81 7.31 -13.23
N ASN A 4 -14.49 6.37 -13.87
CA ASN A 4 -15.37 5.40 -13.23
C ASN A 4 -14.64 4.10 -12.85
N GLN A 5 -13.34 3.98 -13.10
CA GLN A 5 -12.60 2.73 -12.88
C GLN A 5 -12.56 2.31 -11.40
N PHE A 6 -12.74 3.26 -10.48
CA PHE A 6 -12.81 3.02 -9.04
C PHE A 6 -14.24 3.07 -8.48
N ALA A 7 -15.26 3.26 -9.33
CA ALA A 7 -16.65 3.31 -8.91
C ALA A 7 -17.06 1.97 -8.27
N GLY A 8 -17.70 2.04 -7.10
CA GLY A 8 -18.16 0.85 -6.38
C GLY A 8 -17.07 0.08 -5.61
N LEU A 9 -15.83 0.55 -5.57
CA LEU A 9 -14.77 -0.09 -4.75
C LEU A 9 -14.80 0.31 -3.27
N SER A 10 -15.60 1.31 -2.89
CA SER A 10 -15.77 1.70 -1.49
C SER A 10 -16.48 0.58 -0.71
N GLY A 11 -15.83 0.09 0.35
CA GLY A 11 -16.37 -0.97 1.21
C GLY A 11 -16.18 -2.39 0.66
N VAL A 12 -15.49 -2.56 -0.47
CA VAL A 12 -15.17 -3.88 -1.04
C VAL A 12 -13.85 -4.40 -0.48
N TRP A 13 -13.77 -5.70 -0.24
CA TRP A 13 -12.53 -6.38 0.16
C TRP A 13 -11.69 -6.73 -1.07
N LYS A 14 -10.43 -6.29 -1.06
CA LYS A 14 -9.42 -6.55 -2.10
C LYS A 14 -8.04 -6.68 -1.47
N ASP A 15 -7.17 -7.47 -2.09
CA ASP A 15 -5.74 -7.54 -1.79
C ASP A 15 -4.91 -6.68 -2.74
N THR A 16 -5.33 -6.59 -4.00
CA THR A 16 -4.62 -5.89 -5.08
C THR A 16 -5.55 -4.87 -5.75
N ILE A 17 -5.07 -3.64 -5.89
CA ILE A 17 -5.79 -2.54 -6.54
C ILE A 17 -4.88 -1.92 -7.59
N PHE A 18 -5.40 -1.78 -8.80
CA PHE A 18 -4.68 -1.08 -9.87
C PHE A 18 -4.68 0.43 -9.60
N VAL A 19 -3.50 1.04 -9.41
CA VAL A 19 -3.39 2.49 -9.21
C VAL A 19 -3.06 3.14 -10.53
N LYS A 20 -3.93 4.05 -11.00
CA LYS A 20 -3.67 4.82 -12.21
C LYS A 20 -2.57 5.85 -11.98
N THR A 21 -1.94 6.25 -13.06
CA THR A 21 -1.06 7.41 -13.10
C THR A 21 -1.31 8.18 -14.39
N ASN A 22 -1.32 9.49 -14.29
CA ASN A 22 -1.29 10.43 -15.40
C ASN A 22 0.12 10.98 -15.64
N LEU A 23 1.12 10.41 -14.95
CA LEU A 23 2.54 10.72 -15.12
C LEU A 23 3.17 9.74 -16.11
N ASN A 24 3.91 10.26 -17.09
CA ASN A 24 4.82 9.48 -17.91
C ASN A 24 6.14 9.21 -17.16
N PRO A 25 6.94 8.23 -17.60
CA PRO A 25 8.28 7.99 -17.05
C PRO A 25 9.11 9.28 -16.99
N GLY A 26 9.73 9.56 -15.85
CA GLY A 26 10.54 10.76 -15.61
C GLY A 26 9.75 12.03 -15.19
N GLN A 27 8.41 11.98 -15.13
CA GLN A 27 7.60 13.13 -14.72
C GLN A 27 7.32 13.20 -13.21
N LEU A 28 7.77 12.20 -12.43
CA LEU A 28 7.59 12.21 -10.98
C LEU A 28 8.44 13.32 -10.33
N THR A 29 7.77 14.28 -9.70
CA THR A 29 8.42 15.39 -8.98
C THR A 29 8.59 15.08 -7.49
N ASN A 30 9.47 15.81 -6.81
CA ASN A 30 9.56 15.82 -5.35
C ASN A 30 9.31 17.26 -4.82
N PRO A 31 8.19 17.55 -4.13
CA PRO A 31 7.13 16.60 -3.73
C PRO A 31 6.30 16.10 -4.92
N PRO A 32 5.66 14.92 -4.81
CA PRO A 32 4.81 14.38 -5.87
C PRO A 32 3.65 15.33 -6.19
N LYS A 33 3.46 15.60 -7.48
CA LYS A 33 2.31 16.33 -8.03
C LYS A 33 1.55 15.44 -9.01
N ASP A 34 0.29 15.77 -9.24
CA ASP A 34 -0.54 15.14 -10.27
C ASP A 34 -0.53 13.60 -10.17
N TYR A 35 -0.81 13.07 -8.97
CA TYR A 35 -0.85 11.63 -8.69
C TYR A 35 -2.22 11.19 -8.17
N TYR A 36 -2.57 9.92 -8.38
CA TYR A 36 -3.76 9.32 -7.78
C TYR A 36 -3.48 8.91 -6.34
N ARG A 37 -4.33 9.36 -5.41
CA ARG A 37 -4.27 8.96 -4.00
C ARG A 37 -5.36 7.95 -3.68
N ILE A 38 -4.95 6.76 -3.25
CA ILE A 38 -5.86 5.72 -2.74
C ILE A 38 -5.68 5.61 -1.22
N VAL A 39 -6.80 5.54 -0.49
CA VAL A 39 -6.82 5.29 0.95
C VAL A 39 -7.44 3.91 1.18
N VAL A 40 -6.65 2.99 1.75
CA VAL A 40 -7.07 1.61 2.03
C VAL A 40 -7.17 1.41 3.53
N ARG A 41 -8.09 0.55 3.97
CA ARG A 41 -8.18 0.05 5.34
C ARG A 41 -7.92 -1.44 5.34
N THR A 42 -6.96 -1.89 6.13
CA THR A 42 -6.62 -3.30 6.28
C THR A 42 -7.00 -3.80 7.68
N ARG A 43 -7.30 -5.10 7.79
CA ARG A 43 -7.53 -5.77 9.07
C ARG A 43 -6.74 -7.07 9.10
N TYR A 44 -5.72 -7.12 9.94
CA TYR A 44 -4.88 -8.31 10.13
C TYR A 44 -5.42 -9.15 11.29
N GLN A 45 -5.64 -10.45 11.08
CA GLN A 45 -6.39 -11.27 12.03
C GLN A 45 -5.60 -12.44 12.63
N ARG A 46 -4.66 -13.04 11.89
CA ARG A 46 -4.13 -14.37 12.24
C ARG A 46 -2.62 -14.45 12.46
N TYR A 47 -1.83 -13.74 11.67
CA TYR A 47 -0.38 -13.92 11.66
C TYR A 47 0.34 -12.62 12.03
N ILE A 48 1.27 -12.75 12.99
CA ILE A 48 2.25 -11.74 13.40
C ILE A 48 3.55 -12.06 12.68
N GLY A 49 4.23 -11.05 12.17
CA GLY A 49 5.48 -11.23 11.44
C GLY A 49 5.74 -10.12 10.43
N GLU A 50 6.75 -10.38 9.59
CA GLU A 50 7.15 -9.51 8.49
C GLU A 50 6.51 -9.99 7.18
N PHE A 51 5.96 -9.04 6.44
CA PHE A 51 5.25 -9.26 5.18
C PHE A 51 5.68 -8.21 4.17
N VAL A 52 5.33 -8.40 2.91
CA VAL A 52 5.65 -7.46 1.84
C VAL A 52 4.41 -6.74 1.34
N LEU A 53 4.56 -5.45 1.06
CA LEU A 53 3.68 -4.69 0.18
C LEU A 53 4.50 -4.24 -1.02
N HIS A 54 4.04 -4.54 -2.23
CA HIS A 54 4.79 -4.21 -3.44
C HIS A 54 3.86 -3.91 -4.61
N CYS A 55 4.44 -3.34 -5.66
CA CYS A 55 3.78 -3.31 -6.96
C CYS A 55 3.74 -4.74 -7.52
N HIS A 56 2.57 -5.18 -7.98
CA HIS A 56 2.42 -6.51 -8.58
C HIS A 56 2.84 -6.56 -10.07
N ILE A 57 3.56 -5.54 -10.54
CA ILE A 57 4.23 -5.52 -11.84
C ILE A 57 5.68 -5.97 -11.59
N LEU A 58 6.04 -7.15 -12.07
CA LEU A 58 7.30 -7.81 -11.73
C LEU A 58 8.53 -6.94 -12.01
N ASP A 59 8.60 -6.30 -13.17
CA ASP A 59 9.72 -5.42 -13.50
C ASP A 59 9.86 -4.24 -12.52
N HIS A 60 8.76 -3.74 -11.95
CA HIS A 60 8.79 -2.68 -10.94
C HIS A 60 9.16 -3.22 -9.55
N GLU A 61 8.64 -4.41 -9.20
CA GLU A 61 8.97 -5.12 -7.97
C GLU A 61 10.48 -5.37 -7.86
N ASP A 62 11.08 -5.95 -8.91
CA ASP A 62 12.51 -6.28 -8.96
C ASP A 62 13.41 -5.04 -8.95
N GLN A 63 12.89 -3.90 -9.43
CA GLN A 63 13.56 -2.60 -9.37
C GLN A 63 13.40 -1.89 -8.02
N GLY A 64 12.79 -2.55 -7.02
CA GLY A 64 12.71 -2.07 -5.65
C GLY A 64 11.39 -1.40 -5.27
N MET A 65 10.32 -1.56 -6.07
CA MET A 65 8.97 -1.09 -5.71
C MET A 65 8.28 -2.05 -4.72
N MET A 66 9.00 -2.41 -3.66
CA MET A 66 8.61 -3.31 -2.58
C MET A 66 8.99 -2.70 -1.22
N GLN A 67 8.15 -2.91 -0.22
CA GLN A 67 8.33 -2.43 1.14
C GLN A 67 8.00 -3.55 2.14
N ASN A 68 8.86 -3.70 3.15
CA ASN A 68 8.58 -4.56 4.30
C ASN A 68 7.54 -3.92 5.22
N VAL A 69 6.59 -4.72 5.69
CA VAL A 69 5.53 -4.34 6.61
C VAL A 69 5.50 -5.34 7.76
N THR A 70 5.68 -4.84 8.98
CA THR A 70 5.59 -5.64 10.19
C THR A 70 4.19 -5.56 10.78
N ILE A 71 3.55 -6.72 10.94
CA ILE A 71 2.30 -6.86 11.68
C ILE A 71 2.65 -7.42 13.05
N GLY A 72 2.35 -6.67 14.11
CA GLY A 72 2.63 -7.07 15.48
C GLY A 72 1.49 -6.75 16.44
N ILE A 73 1.68 -7.12 17.70
CA ILE A 73 0.76 -6.79 18.78
C ILE A 73 0.88 -5.28 19.06
N PRO A 74 -0.23 -4.54 19.15
CA PRO A 74 -0.17 -3.11 19.42
C PRO A 74 0.29 -2.83 20.86
N ASP A 75 1.11 -1.81 21.06
CA ASP A 75 1.55 -1.32 22.38
C ASP A 75 0.54 -0.36 23.06
N GLY A 76 -0.58 -0.06 22.38
CA GLY A 76 -1.59 0.90 22.83
C GLY A 76 -1.23 2.38 22.63
N LYS A 77 -0.03 2.69 22.13
CA LYS A 77 0.46 4.05 21.83
C LYS A 77 0.68 4.29 20.32
N GLY A 78 0.26 3.35 19.49
CA GLY A 78 0.40 3.41 18.04
C GLY A 78 1.66 2.75 17.51
N GLY A 79 2.43 2.07 18.37
CA GLY A 79 3.58 1.25 18.00
C GLY A 79 3.30 -0.25 18.16
N LEU A 80 4.34 -1.04 17.93
CA LEU A 80 4.34 -2.49 18.18
C LEU A 80 4.93 -2.78 19.55
N SER A 81 4.27 -3.64 20.32
CA SER A 81 4.79 -4.14 21.59
C SER A 81 5.97 -5.06 21.30
N HIS A 82 7.12 -4.75 21.86
CA HIS A 82 8.29 -5.61 21.81
C HIS A 82 8.21 -6.55 23.02
N GLY A 83 8.10 -7.85 22.77
CA GLY A 83 8.13 -8.84 23.84
C GLY A 83 9.46 -8.72 24.59
N HIS A 84 9.41 -8.61 25.92
CA HIS A 84 10.58 -8.81 26.76
C HIS A 84 11.02 -10.27 26.58
N HIS A 85 12.22 -10.47 26.04
CA HIS A 85 12.97 -11.71 26.24
C HIS A 85 13.34 -11.86 27.71
#